data_AF-A0A3S4GK35-F1
#
_entry.id   AF-A0A3S4GK35-F1
#
_cell.length_a   1.000
_cell.length_b   1.000
_cell.length_c   1.000
_cell.angle_alpha   90.00
_cell.angle_beta   90.00
_cell.angle_gamma   90.00
#
_symmetry.space_group_name_H-M   'P 1'
#
loop_
_entity.id
_entity.type
_entity.pdbx_description
1 polymer ?
#
loop_
_entity_poly.entity_id
_entity_poly.type
_entity_poly.pdbx_seq_one_letter_code
_entity_poly.pdbx_strand_id
1 'polypeptide(L)'
;MTLAQFGGLLVVYLISVTFILTVTYQEFRRVRFNFNVFFSLLFLLTFYFGFPLSCLLVFRFDVAIVPVEFLLYAMLSATCFYAIYYVTYKTRLRKRSAEPRQPLFDMNRVETNLTWVLLALVAIGTVGLFFMQNGFLLFKLHSYSQIFSSDVSGVALKRFFYFFIPAMLVVFFLRQSLRAWFFFLVATVSFGLLTYVIVGGTRANIIIAFALFLFIGIVRGWITLWMLAAAGVMSIVGMFWLALKRYGLDVSGDEAFYTFLYLTRDTFSPWENLALLLQNYDKIDFQGLAPIVRDFYVFIPSWLWPGGRTWC
;
A
#
# COMPACT_ATOMS: atom_id res chain seq x y z
N MET A 1 27.95 -11.30 7.87
CA MET A 1 27.29 -12.30 8.75
C MET A 1 28.13 -13.58 8.78
N THR A 2 28.26 -14.25 9.93
CA THR A 2 28.90 -15.58 9.95
C THR A 2 27.95 -16.66 9.42
N LEU A 3 28.49 -17.74 8.84
CA LEU A 3 27.68 -18.84 8.28
C LEU A 3 26.73 -19.47 9.32
N ALA A 4 27.17 -19.56 10.58
CA ALA A 4 26.38 -20.09 11.70
C ALA A 4 25.19 -19.17 12.06
N GLN A 5 25.40 -17.86 12.09
CA GLN A 5 24.35 -16.87 12.32
C GLN A 5 23.30 -16.88 11.20
N PHE A 6 23.74 -17.01 9.95
CA PHE A 6 22.86 -17.18 8.81
C PHE A 6 22.04 -18.46 8.90
N GLY A 7 22.68 -19.59 9.24
CA GLY A 7 22.00 -20.87 9.44
C GLY A 7 20.92 -20.78 10.52
N GLY A 8 21.22 -20.12 11.65
CA GLY A 8 20.24 -19.88 12.72
C GLY A 8 19.02 -19.10 12.25
N LEU A 9 19.23 -17.97 11.55
CA LEU A 9 18.14 -17.17 10.98
C LEU A 9 17.32 -17.95 9.94
N LEU A 10 17.97 -18.73 9.09
CA LEU A 10 17.32 -19.55 8.07
C LEU A 10 16.45 -20.65 8.69
N VAL A 11 16.89 -21.28 9.77
CA VAL A 11 16.07 -22.26 10.50
C VAL A 11 14.81 -21.60 11.07
N VAL A 12 14.96 -20.45 11.75
CA VAL A 12 13.81 -19.70 12.28
C VAL A 12 12.87 -19.28 11.15
N TYR A 13 13.42 -18.80 10.04
CA TYR A 13 12.67 -18.46 8.82
C TYR A 13 11.82 -19.62 8.32
N LEU A 14 12.44 -20.78 8.12
CA LEU A 14 11.75 -21.96 7.59
C LEU A 14 10.66 -22.45 8.53
N ILE A 15 10.91 -22.44 9.84
CA ILE A 15 9.90 -22.81 10.84
C ILE A 15 8.71 -21.86 10.78
N SER A 16 8.95 -20.54 10.80
CA SER A 16 7.88 -19.53 10.76
C SER A 16 7.06 -19.60 9.48
N VAL A 17 7.73 -19.69 8.32
CA VAL A 17 7.06 -19.79 7.01
C VAL A 17 6.25 -21.09 6.91
N THR A 18 6.83 -22.22 7.33
CA THR A 18 6.13 -23.52 7.31
C THR A 18 4.91 -23.50 8.23
N PHE A 19 5.01 -22.91 9.42
CA PHE A 19 3.89 -22.73 10.33
C PHE A 19 2.75 -21.93 9.69
N ILE A 20 3.05 -20.75 9.14
CA ILE A 20 2.05 -19.86 8.50
C ILE A 20 1.42 -20.54 7.28
N LEU A 21 2.23 -21.16 6.41
CA LEU A 21 1.73 -21.84 5.21
C LEU A 21 0.86 -23.05 5.57
N THR A 22 1.25 -23.85 6.56
CA THR A 22 0.47 -25.02 6.99
C THR A 22 -0.91 -24.60 7.50
N VAL A 23 -0.94 -23.57 8.36
CA VAL A 23 -2.19 -22.99 8.86
C VAL A 23 -3.05 -22.43 7.73
N THR A 24 -2.43 -21.67 6.82
CA THR A 24 -3.13 -21.07 5.66
C THR A 24 -3.70 -22.14 4.73
N TYR A 25 -2.94 -23.22 4.47
CA TYR A 25 -3.35 -24.32 3.62
C TYR A 25 -4.54 -25.09 4.22
N GLN A 26 -4.53 -25.32 5.55
CA GLN A 26 -5.67 -25.94 6.24
C GLN A 26 -6.95 -25.10 6.09
N GLU A 27 -6.84 -23.77 6.18
CA GLU A 27 -7.98 -22.86 6.00
C GLU A 27 -8.45 -22.81 4.54
N PHE A 28 -7.51 -22.82 3.59
CA PHE A 28 -7.81 -22.90 2.16
C PHE A 28 -8.57 -24.18 1.82
N ARG A 29 -8.20 -25.34 2.38
CA ARG A 29 -8.94 -26.59 2.16
C ARG A 29 -10.37 -26.55 2.72
N ARG A 30 -10.61 -25.80 3.79
CA ARG A 30 -11.94 -25.73 4.43
C ARG A 30 -12.90 -24.77 3.74
N VAL A 31 -12.45 -23.59 3.36
CA VAL A 31 -13.34 -22.49 2.90
C VAL A 31 -12.98 -21.98 1.49
N ARG A 32 -11.99 -22.60 0.82
CA ARG A 32 -11.36 -22.13 -0.43
C ARG A 32 -10.83 -20.71 -0.32
N PHE A 33 -11.68 -19.71 -0.44
CA PHE A 33 -11.28 -18.32 -0.39
C PHE A 33 -11.97 -17.57 0.75
N ASN A 34 -11.18 -17.04 1.67
CA ASN A 34 -11.64 -16.24 2.80
C ASN A 34 -10.64 -15.12 3.04
N PHE A 35 -11.10 -14.01 3.64
CA PHE A 35 -10.26 -12.88 4.04
C PHE A 35 -9.06 -13.32 4.88
N ASN A 36 -9.20 -14.35 5.72
CA ASN A 36 -8.10 -14.90 6.51
C ASN A 36 -6.96 -15.47 5.64
N VAL A 37 -7.29 -16.21 4.58
CA VAL A 37 -6.29 -16.76 3.65
C VAL A 37 -5.58 -15.61 2.93
N PHE A 38 -6.33 -14.62 2.48
CA PHE A 38 -5.75 -13.43 1.83
C PHE A 38 -4.83 -12.66 2.78
N PHE A 39 -5.28 -12.38 4.00
CA PHE A 39 -4.48 -11.71 5.02
C PHE A 39 -3.20 -12.49 5.34
N SER A 40 -3.29 -13.82 5.48
CA SER A 40 -2.15 -14.66 5.78
C SER A 40 -1.11 -14.68 4.65
N LEU A 41 -1.57 -14.70 3.38
CA LEU A 41 -0.69 -14.60 2.21
C LEU A 41 -0.02 -13.22 2.13
N LEU A 42 -0.78 -12.14 2.36
CA LEU A 42 -0.24 -10.78 2.38
C LEU A 42 0.77 -10.62 3.52
N PHE A 43 0.47 -11.14 4.70
CA PHE A 43 1.37 -11.14 5.85
C PHE A 43 2.69 -11.86 5.54
N LEU A 44 2.61 -13.04 4.93
CA LEU A 44 3.81 -13.79 4.50
C LEU A 44 4.62 -13.00 3.47
N LEU A 45 3.96 -12.44 2.46
CA LEU A 45 4.61 -11.62 1.43
C LEU A 45 5.28 -10.38 2.03
N THR A 46 4.63 -9.71 2.98
CA THR A 46 5.15 -8.46 3.55
C THR A 46 6.26 -8.69 4.56
N PHE A 47 6.18 -9.72 5.42
CA PHE A 47 7.15 -9.90 6.51
C PHE A 47 8.26 -10.91 6.21
N TYR A 48 8.04 -11.88 5.32
CA TYR A 48 8.97 -13.00 5.08
C TYR A 48 9.57 -13.00 3.68
N PHE A 49 9.01 -12.27 2.71
CA PHE A 49 9.58 -12.23 1.35
C PHE A 49 10.87 -11.42 1.26
N GLY A 50 11.05 -10.42 2.14
CA GLY A 50 12.27 -9.63 2.20
C GLY A 50 13.51 -10.44 2.63
N PHE A 51 13.36 -11.51 3.42
CA PHE A 51 14.49 -12.28 3.95
C PHE A 51 15.33 -12.95 2.83
N PRO A 52 14.76 -13.73 1.89
CA PRO A 52 15.52 -14.27 0.74
C PRO A 52 16.22 -13.19 -0.09
N LEU A 53 15.60 -12.02 -0.28
CA LEU A 53 16.17 -10.89 -1.02
C LEU A 53 17.38 -10.29 -0.28
N SER A 54 17.26 -10.08 1.03
CA SER A 54 18.36 -9.65 1.89
C SER A 54 19.52 -10.64 1.88
N CYS A 55 19.23 -11.95 1.88
CA CYS A 55 20.25 -12.99 1.79
C CYS A 55 21.02 -12.92 0.46
N LEU A 56 20.31 -12.80 -0.66
CA LEU A 56 20.93 -12.63 -1.98
C LEU A 56 21.81 -11.38 -2.04
N LEU A 57 21.40 -10.29 -1.41
CA LEU A 57 22.19 -9.06 -1.35
C LEU A 57 23.46 -9.21 -0.49
N VAL A 58 23.41 -9.92 0.65
CA VAL A 58 24.60 -10.18 1.47
C VAL A 58 25.57 -11.11 0.75
N PHE A 59 25.10 -12.23 0.21
CA PHE A 59 26.00 -13.24 -0.37
C PHE A 59 26.58 -12.83 -1.72
N ARG A 60 25.85 -12.03 -2.52
CA ARG A 60 26.30 -11.63 -3.86
C ARG A 60 26.94 -10.24 -3.90
N PHE A 61 26.56 -9.33 -3.02
CA PHE A 61 26.99 -7.93 -3.07
C PHE A 61 27.60 -7.41 -1.75
N ASP A 62 27.82 -8.29 -0.76
CA ASP A 62 28.44 -7.99 0.55
C ASP A 62 27.82 -6.78 1.28
N VAL A 63 26.51 -6.59 1.12
CA VAL A 63 25.79 -5.47 1.73
C VAL A 63 25.74 -5.63 3.25
N ALA A 64 26.11 -4.58 3.97
CA ALA A 64 25.97 -4.50 5.42
C ALA A 64 24.49 -4.49 5.82
N ILE A 65 24.06 -5.52 6.56
CA ILE A 65 22.72 -5.60 7.14
C ILE A 65 22.80 -5.34 8.65
N VAL A 66 21.69 -4.85 9.20
CA VAL A 66 21.39 -4.78 10.64
C VAL A 66 21.89 -6.03 11.39
N PRO A 67 22.37 -5.90 12.64
CA PRO A 67 22.84 -7.04 13.41
C PRO A 67 21.81 -8.17 13.50
N VAL A 68 22.32 -9.41 13.43
CA VAL A 68 21.55 -10.66 13.39
C VAL A 68 20.53 -10.78 14.53
N GLU A 69 20.87 -10.27 15.71
CA GLU A 69 20.03 -10.33 16.91
C GLU A 69 18.71 -9.58 16.72
N PHE A 70 18.76 -8.35 16.21
CA PHE A 70 17.57 -7.54 15.96
C PHE A 70 16.71 -8.10 14.84
N LEU A 71 17.34 -8.71 13.83
CA LEU A 71 16.65 -9.43 12.77
C LEU A 71 15.88 -10.65 13.31
N LEU A 72 16.50 -11.41 14.21
CA LEU A 72 15.87 -12.54 14.88
C LEU A 72 14.68 -12.08 15.73
N TYR A 73 14.82 -10.98 16.49
CA TYR A 73 13.71 -10.40 17.25
C TYR A 73 12.57 -9.94 16.34
N ALA A 74 12.87 -9.35 15.18
CA ALA A 74 11.87 -8.96 14.21
C ALA A 74 11.08 -10.16 13.65
N MET A 75 11.76 -11.27 13.34
CA MET A 75 11.12 -12.48 12.82
C MET A 75 10.28 -13.21 13.88
N LEU A 76 10.79 -13.32 15.10
CA LEU A 76 10.05 -13.93 16.21
C LEU A 76 8.84 -13.10 16.61
N SER A 77 8.97 -11.77 16.69
CA SER A 77 7.85 -10.89 17.00
C SER A 77 6.77 -10.97 15.91
N ALA A 78 7.13 -10.94 14.63
CA ALA A 78 6.19 -11.13 13.53
C ALA A 78 5.47 -12.50 13.63
N THR A 79 6.19 -13.58 13.93
CA THR A 79 5.59 -14.91 14.11
C THR A 79 4.61 -14.93 15.30
N CYS A 80 4.99 -14.31 16.42
CA CYS A 80 4.16 -14.22 17.62
C CYS A 80 2.87 -13.44 17.36
N PHE A 81 2.95 -12.27 16.71
CA PHE A 81 1.77 -11.49 16.34
C PHE A 81 0.84 -12.25 15.39
N TYR A 82 1.39 -13.02 14.44
CA TYR A 82 0.58 -13.89 13.59
C TYR A 82 -0.10 -15.00 14.38
N ALA A 83 0.59 -15.62 15.34
CA ALA A 83 -0.01 -16.62 16.21
C ALA A 83 -1.15 -16.04 17.06
N ILE A 84 -0.97 -14.85 17.63
CA ILE A 84 -2.03 -14.12 18.37
C ILE A 84 -3.22 -13.86 17.45
N TYR A 85 -2.97 -13.36 16.23
CA TYR A 85 -4.01 -13.16 15.21
C TYR A 85 -4.78 -14.46 14.93
N TYR A 86 -4.06 -15.56 14.68
CA TYR A 86 -4.67 -16.84 14.34
C TYR A 86 -5.51 -17.40 15.49
N VAL A 87 -4.99 -17.36 16.72
CA VAL A 87 -5.72 -17.77 17.92
C VAL A 87 -6.97 -16.93 18.08
N THR A 88 -6.87 -15.60 17.98
CA THR A 88 -8.03 -14.68 18.08
C THR A 88 -9.07 -14.94 16.99
N TYR A 89 -8.62 -15.22 15.77
CA TYR A 89 -9.49 -15.56 14.64
C TYR A 89 -10.26 -16.85 14.89
N LYS A 90 -9.59 -17.87 15.47
CA LYS A 90 -10.19 -19.16 15.79
C LYS A 90 -11.09 -19.14 17.01
N THR A 91 -10.69 -18.43 18.07
CA THR A 91 -11.46 -18.35 19.31
C THR A 91 -12.73 -17.54 19.16
N ARG A 92 -12.90 -16.78 18.06
CA ARG A 92 -14.11 -16.01 17.72
C ARG A 92 -14.71 -15.35 18.98
N LEU A 93 -13.95 -14.44 19.60
CA LEU A 93 -14.30 -13.75 20.85
C LEU A 93 -15.69 -13.07 20.86
N ARG A 94 -16.34 -12.93 19.71
CA ARG A 94 -17.69 -12.39 19.58
C ARG A 94 -18.61 -13.39 18.88
N LYS A 95 -19.70 -13.77 19.56
CA LYS A 95 -20.79 -14.57 19.00
C LYS A 95 -21.32 -13.86 17.75
N ARG A 96 -21.49 -14.61 16.65
CA ARG A 96 -22.06 -14.07 15.41
C ARG A 96 -23.51 -13.70 15.71
N SER A 97 -23.81 -12.41 15.87
CA SER A 97 -25.19 -11.95 15.92
C SER A 97 -25.85 -12.37 14.61
N ALA A 98 -26.84 -13.26 14.71
CA ALA A 98 -27.62 -13.76 13.58
C ALA A 98 -28.66 -12.74 13.11
N GLU A 99 -28.79 -11.61 13.80
CA GLU A 99 -29.73 -10.57 13.39
C GLU A 99 -29.19 -9.79 12.19
N PRO A 100 -29.98 -9.71 11.10
CA PRO A 100 -29.65 -8.84 9.99
C PRO A 100 -29.58 -7.42 10.52
N ARG A 101 -28.38 -6.84 10.52
CA ARG A 101 -28.19 -5.43 10.88
C ARG A 101 -29.10 -4.59 9.97
N GLN A 102 -30.04 -3.88 10.58
CA GLN A 102 -30.85 -2.92 9.87
C GLN A 102 -29.92 -1.91 9.18
N PRO A 103 -30.11 -1.64 7.88
CA PRO A 103 -29.30 -0.64 7.19
C PRO A 103 -29.53 0.71 7.87
N LEU A 104 -28.47 1.29 8.45
CA LEU A 104 -28.52 2.59 9.13
C LEU A 104 -28.83 3.74 8.17
N PHE A 105 -28.60 3.52 6.87
CA PHE A 105 -28.91 4.46 5.80
C PHE A 105 -29.47 3.66 4.64
N ASP A 106 -30.74 3.87 4.34
CA ASP A 106 -31.35 3.42 3.09
C ASP A 106 -31.31 4.59 2.12
N MET A 107 -30.69 4.39 0.96
CA MET A 107 -30.43 5.47 0.00
C MET A 107 -31.09 5.12 -1.33
N ASN A 108 -31.93 6.01 -1.83
CA ASN A 108 -32.69 5.74 -3.03
C ASN A 108 -31.78 5.78 -4.28
N ARG A 109 -32.22 5.19 -5.40
CA ARG A 109 -31.45 5.18 -6.66
C ARG A 109 -31.16 6.59 -7.17
N VAL A 110 -32.08 7.53 -6.96
CA VAL A 110 -31.94 8.93 -7.36
C VAL A 110 -30.89 9.64 -6.49
N GLU A 111 -30.97 9.46 -5.17
CA GLU A 111 -29.98 10.01 -4.23
C GLU A 111 -28.59 9.46 -4.52
N THR A 112 -28.48 8.16 -4.76
CA THR A 112 -27.21 7.50 -5.13
C THR A 112 -26.65 8.04 -6.45
N ASN A 113 -27.51 8.28 -7.45
CA ASN A 113 -27.10 8.90 -8.70
C ASN A 113 -26.61 10.34 -8.50
N LEU A 114 -27.31 11.12 -7.69
CA LEU A 114 -26.95 12.49 -7.39
C LEU A 114 -25.65 12.58 -6.59
N THR A 115 -25.44 11.67 -5.64
CA THR A 115 -24.20 11.58 -4.84
C THR A 115 -22.98 11.33 -5.73
N TRP A 116 -23.02 10.35 -6.65
CA TRP A 116 -21.83 10.10 -7.49
C TRP A 116 -21.58 11.24 -8.47
N VAL A 117 -22.63 11.86 -9.04
CA VAL A 117 -22.48 13.02 -9.93
C VAL A 117 -21.84 14.19 -9.20
N LEU A 118 -22.29 14.47 -7.98
CA LEU A 118 -21.76 15.57 -7.17
C LEU A 118 -20.31 15.30 -6.78
N LEU A 119 -19.97 14.08 -6.35
CA LEU A 119 -18.60 13.67 -6.07
C LEU A 119 -17.69 13.76 -7.30
N ALA A 120 -18.18 13.35 -8.47
CA ALA A 120 -17.44 13.44 -9.73
C ALA A 120 -17.25 14.90 -10.17
N LEU A 121 -18.27 15.74 -10.04
CA LEU A 121 -18.19 17.18 -10.32
C LEU A 121 -17.19 17.88 -9.39
N VAL A 122 -17.20 17.57 -8.10
CA VAL A 122 -16.22 18.10 -7.15
C VAL A 122 -14.82 17.65 -7.52
N ALA A 123 -14.62 16.37 -7.85
CA ALA A 123 -13.32 15.86 -8.27
C ALA A 123 -12.81 16.52 -9.55
N ILE A 124 -13.63 16.62 -10.59
CA ILE A 124 -13.25 17.22 -11.88
C ILE A 124 -13.07 18.74 -11.73
N GLY A 125 -13.97 19.42 -11.02
CA GLY A 125 -13.89 20.85 -10.77
C GLY A 125 -12.65 21.24 -9.97
N THR A 126 -12.29 20.46 -8.94
CA THR A 126 -11.05 20.67 -8.20
C THR A 126 -9.81 20.38 -9.05
N VAL A 127 -9.78 19.30 -9.85
CA VAL A 127 -8.67 19.08 -10.80
C VAL A 127 -8.54 20.23 -11.80
N GLY A 128 -9.66 20.71 -12.34
CA GLY A 128 -9.70 21.81 -13.30
C GLY A 128 -9.21 23.14 -12.71
N LEU A 129 -9.68 23.49 -11.51
CA LEU A 129 -9.20 24.68 -10.80
C LEU A 129 -7.72 24.58 -10.44
N PHE A 130 -7.24 23.41 -10.02
CA PHE A 130 -5.83 23.19 -9.76
C PHE A 130 -4.99 23.36 -11.03
N PHE A 131 -5.47 22.83 -12.14
CA PHE A 131 -4.83 22.96 -13.46
C PHE A 131 -4.80 24.43 -13.93
N MET A 132 -5.88 25.18 -13.75
CA MET A 132 -5.93 26.61 -14.10
C MET A 132 -5.01 27.46 -13.23
N GLN A 133 -4.82 27.10 -11.95
CA GLN A 133 -3.98 27.83 -11.01
C GLN A 133 -2.48 27.50 -11.15
N ASN A 134 -2.14 26.25 -11.42
CA ASN A 134 -0.75 25.76 -11.36
C ASN A 134 -0.17 25.32 -12.73
N GLY A 135 -0.99 25.18 -13.77
CA GLY A 135 -0.58 24.64 -15.07
C GLY A 135 -0.15 23.17 -15.03
N PHE A 136 0.59 22.72 -16.05
CA PHE A 136 1.17 21.37 -16.08
C PHE A 136 2.48 21.31 -15.26
N LEU A 137 2.40 20.84 -14.01
CA LEU A 137 3.57 20.73 -13.14
C LEU A 137 4.62 19.70 -13.62
N LEU A 138 4.22 18.73 -14.45
CA LEU A 138 5.12 17.66 -14.92
C LEU A 138 6.25 18.18 -15.83
N PHE A 139 6.08 19.35 -16.47
CA PHE A 139 7.11 19.98 -17.31
C PHE A 139 7.99 20.99 -16.57
N LYS A 140 7.78 21.24 -15.26
CA LYS A 140 8.49 22.30 -14.51
C LYS A 140 9.40 21.82 -13.37
N LEU A 141 9.39 20.54 -12.98
CA LEU A 141 10.07 20.08 -11.76
C LEU A 141 11.07 18.94 -12.03
N HIS A 142 12.36 19.27 -11.96
CA HIS A 142 13.49 18.33 -12.10
C HIS A 142 13.86 17.58 -10.80
N SER A 143 13.19 17.79 -9.66
CA SER A 143 13.52 17.10 -8.40
C SER A 143 12.35 16.89 -7.43
N TYR A 144 12.33 15.71 -6.80
CA TYR A 144 11.27 15.20 -5.92
C TYR A 144 11.11 15.99 -4.61
N SER A 145 12.16 16.70 -4.15
CA SER A 145 12.13 17.50 -2.91
C SER A 145 11.44 18.87 -3.04
N GLN A 146 11.13 19.32 -4.26
CA GLN A 146 10.41 20.59 -4.49
C GLN A 146 8.88 20.44 -4.52
N ILE A 147 8.36 19.22 -4.34
CA ILE A 147 6.91 18.95 -4.25
C ILE A 147 6.29 19.59 -2.97
N PHE A 148 7.14 20.04 -2.04
CA PHE A 148 6.82 20.68 -0.77
C PHE A 148 7.31 22.13 -0.63
N SER A 149 7.85 22.77 -1.69
CA SER A 149 8.19 24.20 -1.61
C SER A 149 6.94 25.08 -1.65
N SER A 150 7.03 26.24 -1.00
CA SER A 150 5.97 27.25 -0.82
C SER A 150 5.39 27.85 -2.10
N ASP A 151 5.86 27.44 -3.28
CA ASP A 151 5.45 27.98 -4.58
C ASP A 151 4.24 27.27 -5.20
N VAL A 152 3.76 26.16 -4.63
CA VAL A 152 2.55 25.46 -5.10
C VAL A 152 1.37 25.79 -4.20
N SER A 153 0.57 26.77 -4.62
CA SER A 153 -0.72 27.05 -3.99
C SER A 153 -1.70 25.90 -4.24
N GLY A 154 -2.45 25.49 -3.20
CA GLY A 154 -3.48 24.45 -3.32
C GLY A 154 -3.05 23.01 -3.01
N VAL A 155 -2.18 22.78 -2.02
CA VAL A 155 -1.85 21.42 -1.52
C VAL A 155 -3.11 20.62 -1.15
N ALA A 156 -4.17 21.29 -0.68
CA ALA A 156 -5.48 20.70 -0.40
C ALA A 156 -6.17 20.14 -1.66
N LEU A 157 -5.95 20.74 -2.85
CA LEU A 157 -6.54 20.29 -4.10
C LEU A 157 -5.92 18.98 -4.60
N LYS A 158 -4.73 18.56 -4.12
CA LYS A 158 -4.14 17.24 -4.46
C LYS A 158 -5.02 16.05 -4.00
N ARG A 159 -6.06 16.30 -3.21
CA ARG A 159 -6.96 15.32 -2.61
C ARG A 159 -8.24 15.03 -3.40
N PHE A 160 -8.40 15.58 -4.63
CA PHE A 160 -9.54 15.29 -5.53
C PHE A 160 -9.80 13.78 -5.73
N PHE A 161 -8.76 12.96 -5.56
CA PHE A 161 -8.81 11.51 -5.72
C PHE A 161 -9.75 10.83 -4.70
N TYR A 162 -9.88 11.40 -3.50
CA TYR A 162 -10.81 10.91 -2.48
C TYR A 162 -12.28 11.08 -2.86
N PHE A 163 -12.59 11.94 -3.82
CA PHE A 163 -13.95 12.11 -4.33
C PHE A 163 -14.18 11.29 -5.59
N PHE A 164 -13.15 11.13 -6.43
CA PHE A 164 -13.28 10.38 -7.70
C PHE A 164 -13.41 8.86 -7.52
N ILE A 165 -12.57 8.22 -6.67
CA ILE A 165 -12.70 6.77 -6.46
C ILE A 165 -14.11 6.44 -5.94
N PRO A 166 -14.62 7.06 -4.86
CA PRO A 166 -15.92 6.71 -4.35
C PRO A 166 -17.04 6.96 -5.36
N ALA A 167 -16.98 8.04 -6.15
CA ALA A 167 -17.93 8.28 -7.23
C ALA A 167 -17.98 7.10 -8.21
N MET A 168 -16.82 6.62 -8.66
CA MET A 168 -16.72 5.50 -9.59
C MET A 168 -17.11 4.16 -8.96
N LEU A 169 -16.82 3.96 -7.67
CA LEU A 169 -17.29 2.80 -6.91
C LEU A 169 -18.82 2.78 -6.83
N VAL A 170 -19.47 3.92 -6.60
CA VAL A 170 -20.94 4.02 -6.56
C VAL A 170 -21.53 3.63 -7.92
N VAL A 171 -20.97 4.11 -9.04
CA VAL A 171 -21.39 3.71 -10.39
C VAL A 171 -21.25 2.20 -10.61
N PHE A 172 -20.14 1.61 -10.14
CA PHE A 172 -19.94 0.17 -10.19
C PHE A 172 -20.98 -0.60 -9.35
N PHE A 173 -21.26 -0.15 -8.11
CA PHE A 173 -22.22 -0.79 -7.23
C PHE A 173 -23.66 -0.67 -7.72
N LEU A 174 -24.00 0.40 -8.45
CA LEU A 174 -25.30 0.57 -9.11
C LEU A 174 -25.52 -0.42 -10.27
N ARG A 175 -24.46 -0.76 -11.01
CA ARG A 175 -24.52 -1.70 -12.14
C ARG A 175 -23.41 -2.74 -12.03
N GLN A 176 -23.64 -3.76 -11.20
CA GLN A 176 -22.67 -4.82 -10.87
C GLN A 176 -22.44 -5.80 -12.04
N SER A 177 -21.86 -5.31 -13.14
CA SER A 177 -21.62 -6.06 -14.38
C SER A 177 -20.14 -6.06 -14.75
N LEU A 178 -19.70 -7.06 -15.53
CA LEU A 178 -18.33 -7.13 -16.07
C LEU A 178 -17.94 -5.87 -16.86
N ARG A 179 -18.89 -5.28 -17.61
CA ARG A 179 -18.66 -4.04 -18.37
C ARG A 179 -18.41 -2.85 -17.45
N ALA A 180 -19.19 -2.72 -16.37
CA ALA A 180 -19.00 -1.66 -15.39
C ALA A 180 -17.69 -1.81 -14.62
N TRP A 181 -17.22 -3.04 -14.41
CA TRP A 181 -15.94 -3.32 -13.80
C TRP A 181 -14.75 -2.89 -14.66
N PHE A 182 -14.77 -3.21 -15.96
CA PHE A 182 -13.77 -2.69 -16.90
C PHE A 182 -13.89 -1.17 -17.06
N PHE A 183 -15.10 -0.61 -17.09
CA PHE A 183 -15.32 0.83 -17.12
C PHE A 183 -14.72 1.53 -15.89
N PHE A 184 -14.89 0.95 -14.70
CA PHE A 184 -14.26 1.42 -13.47
C PHE A 184 -12.74 1.48 -13.63
N LEU A 185 -12.10 0.42 -14.14
CA LEU A 185 -10.66 0.39 -14.38
C LEU A 185 -10.23 1.49 -15.35
N VAL A 186 -10.85 1.56 -16.52
CA VAL A 186 -10.47 2.51 -17.58
C VAL A 186 -10.62 3.95 -17.08
N ALA A 187 -11.75 4.29 -16.46
CA ALA A 187 -11.98 5.65 -15.96
C ALA A 187 -11.03 6.01 -14.80
N THR A 188 -10.80 5.11 -13.84
CA THR A 188 -9.92 5.39 -12.68
C THR A 188 -8.44 5.43 -13.05
N VAL A 189 -7.98 4.57 -13.96
CA VAL A 189 -6.60 4.63 -14.49
C VAL A 189 -6.40 5.86 -15.36
N SER A 190 -7.36 6.21 -16.23
CA SER A 190 -7.25 7.41 -17.09
C SER A 190 -7.21 8.67 -16.24
N PHE A 191 -8.06 8.76 -15.22
CA PHE A 191 -8.03 9.85 -14.25
C PHE A 191 -6.74 9.85 -13.43
N GLY A 192 -6.28 8.68 -12.97
CA GLY A 192 -4.98 8.53 -12.29
C GLY A 192 -3.81 9.04 -13.15
N LEU A 193 -3.81 8.74 -14.45
CA LEU A 193 -2.77 9.18 -15.39
C LEU A 193 -2.86 10.68 -15.69
N LEU A 194 -4.08 11.21 -15.86
CA LEU A 194 -4.31 12.65 -15.98
C LEU A 194 -3.77 13.39 -14.75
N THR A 195 -4.02 12.86 -13.56
CA THR A 195 -3.58 13.47 -12.31
C THR A 195 -2.09 13.31 -12.08
N TYR A 196 -1.49 12.22 -12.55
CA TYR A 196 -0.04 12.05 -12.59
C TYR A 196 0.61 13.17 -13.41
N VAL A 197 0.03 13.51 -14.56
CA VAL A 197 0.48 14.59 -15.45
C VAL A 197 0.25 15.99 -14.86
N ILE A 198 -0.86 16.21 -14.16
CA ILE A 198 -1.19 17.51 -13.61
C ILE A 198 -0.45 17.79 -12.29
N VAL A 199 -0.35 16.82 -11.39
CA VAL A 199 0.14 17.00 -10.01
C VAL A 199 1.62 16.63 -9.84
N GLY A 200 2.27 16.07 -10.86
CA GLY A 200 3.72 15.83 -10.85
C GLY A 200 4.13 14.49 -10.24
N GLY A 201 3.43 13.41 -10.59
CA GLY A 201 4.05 12.08 -10.55
C GLY A 201 3.70 11.15 -9.38
N THR A 202 2.57 11.33 -8.68
CA THR A 202 2.14 10.41 -7.62
C THR A 202 1.60 9.09 -8.18
N ARG A 203 2.47 8.08 -8.25
CA ARG A 203 2.14 6.71 -8.70
C ARG A 203 1.09 6.02 -7.82
N ALA A 204 0.95 6.47 -6.57
CA ALA A 204 0.04 5.92 -5.58
C ALA A 204 -1.43 5.90 -6.03
N ASN A 205 -1.90 6.93 -6.75
CA ASN A 205 -3.29 7.01 -7.20
C ASN A 205 -3.63 5.89 -8.20
N ILE A 206 -2.73 5.60 -9.14
CA ILE A 206 -2.90 4.52 -10.11
C ILE A 206 -2.90 3.16 -9.38
N ILE A 207 -2.01 2.99 -8.39
CA ILE A 207 -1.90 1.76 -7.61
C ILE A 207 -3.17 1.49 -6.80
N ILE A 208 -3.74 2.50 -6.14
CA ILE A 208 -4.97 2.33 -5.34
C ILE A 208 -6.14 1.93 -6.24
N ALA A 209 -6.30 2.58 -7.39
CA ALA A 209 -7.35 2.26 -8.36
C ALA A 209 -7.23 0.80 -8.86
N PHE A 210 -6.01 0.39 -9.21
CA PHE A 210 -5.73 -0.97 -9.66
C PHE A 210 -5.95 -2.01 -8.56
N ALA A 211 -5.54 -1.72 -7.33
CA ALA A 211 -5.77 -2.58 -6.17
C ALA A 211 -7.27 -2.80 -5.93
N LEU A 212 -8.07 -1.73 -5.92
CA LEU A 212 -9.53 -1.81 -5.74
C LEU A 212 -10.19 -2.62 -6.86
N PHE A 213 -9.76 -2.44 -8.11
CA PHE A 213 -10.23 -3.23 -9.24
C PHE A 213 -9.99 -4.73 -9.04
N LEU A 214 -8.78 -5.11 -8.64
CA LEU A 214 -8.41 -6.50 -8.35
C LEU A 214 -9.22 -7.07 -7.18
N PHE A 215 -9.38 -6.31 -6.09
CA PHE A 215 -10.19 -6.71 -4.93
C PHE A 215 -11.64 -6.98 -5.30
N ILE A 216 -12.26 -6.08 -6.07
CA ILE A 216 -13.62 -6.26 -6.58
C ILE A 216 -13.73 -7.53 -7.43
N GLY A 217 -12.76 -7.76 -8.32
CA GLY A 217 -12.71 -8.95 -9.18
C GLY A 217 -12.62 -10.26 -8.40
N ILE A 218 -11.88 -10.27 -7.28
CA ILE A 218 -11.76 -11.43 -6.39
C ILE A 218 -13.07 -11.68 -5.63
N VAL A 219 -13.66 -10.65 -5.02
CA VAL A 219 -14.92 -10.78 -4.26
C VAL A 219 -16.06 -11.30 -5.15
N ARG A 220 -16.04 -10.95 -6.44
CA ARG A 220 -17.02 -11.40 -7.43
C ARG A 220 -16.68 -12.73 -8.10
N GLY A 221 -15.52 -13.31 -7.84
CA GLY A 221 -15.08 -14.58 -8.44
C GLY A 221 -14.68 -14.49 -9.92
N TRP A 222 -14.50 -13.29 -10.47
CA TRP A 222 -14.04 -13.09 -11.86
C TRP A 222 -12.52 -13.22 -12.00
N ILE A 223 -11.78 -12.95 -10.92
CA ILE A 223 -10.33 -13.09 -10.87
C ILE A 223 -9.97 -14.27 -9.96
N THR A 224 -9.08 -15.15 -10.45
CA THR A 224 -8.49 -16.22 -9.66
C THR A 224 -7.27 -15.72 -8.89
N LEU A 225 -6.89 -16.41 -7.82
CA LEU A 225 -5.71 -16.08 -7.02
C LEU A 225 -4.41 -16.05 -7.85
N TRP A 226 -4.30 -16.92 -8.86
CA TRP A 226 -3.18 -16.96 -9.78
C TRP A 226 -3.09 -15.72 -10.66
N MET A 227 -4.23 -15.21 -11.12
CA MET A 227 -4.27 -13.97 -11.89
C MET A 227 -3.94 -12.75 -11.03
N LEU A 228 -4.31 -12.76 -9.74
CA LEU A 228 -3.84 -11.74 -8.78
C LEU A 228 -2.32 -11.82 -8.59
N ALA A 229 -1.77 -13.01 -8.38
CA ALA A 229 -0.33 -13.21 -8.22
C ALA A 229 0.43 -12.76 -9.48
N ALA A 230 -0.04 -13.14 -10.67
CA ALA A 230 0.52 -12.72 -11.95
C ALA A 230 0.44 -11.19 -12.13
N ALA A 231 -0.70 -10.58 -11.82
CA ALA A 231 -0.87 -9.12 -11.87
C ALA A 231 0.07 -8.40 -10.89
N GLY A 232 0.28 -8.97 -9.69
CA GLY A 232 1.25 -8.48 -8.70
C GLY A 232 2.68 -8.51 -9.24
N VAL A 233 3.12 -9.65 -9.77
CA VAL A 233 4.46 -9.79 -10.39
C VAL A 233 4.63 -8.81 -11.55
N MET A 234 3.65 -8.74 -12.45
CA MET A 234 3.64 -7.79 -13.57
C MET A 234 3.71 -6.33 -13.10
N SER A 235 3.08 -6.00 -11.97
CA SER A 235 3.11 -4.65 -11.39
C SER A 235 4.50 -4.30 -10.85
N ILE A 236 5.17 -5.24 -10.18
CA ILE A 236 6.54 -5.06 -9.68
C ILE A 236 7.51 -4.87 -10.85
N VAL A 237 7.43 -5.74 -11.87
CA VAL A 237 8.26 -5.65 -13.08
C VAL A 237 7.99 -4.34 -13.83
N GLY A 238 6.73 -3.95 -13.99
CA GLY A 238 6.35 -2.69 -14.64
C GLY A 238 6.83 -1.46 -13.88
N MET A 239 6.74 -1.46 -12.54
CA MET A 239 7.29 -0.40 -11.69
C MET A 239 8.80 -0.29 -11.81
N PHE A 240 9.50 -1.42 -11.87
CA PHE A 240 10.95 -1.46 -12.05
C PHE A 240 11.36 -0.94 -13.45
N TRP A 241 10.67 -1.38 -14.50
CA TRP A 241 10.91 -0.89 -15.87
C TRP A 241 10.74 0.63 -15.97
N LEU A 242 9.66 1.17 -15.36
CA LEU A 242 9.44 2.61 -15.31
C LEU A 242 10.50 3.35 -14.49
N ALA A 243 11.03 2.73 -13.43
CA ALA A 243 12.12 3.29 -12.65
C ALA A 243 13.40 3.38 -13.50
N LEU A 244 13.81 2.30 -14.17
CA LEU A 244 14.97 2.31 -15.08
C LEU A 244 14.86 3.41 -16.14
N LYS A 245 13.71 3.47 -16.83
CA LYS A 245 13.45 4.49 -17.85
C LYS A 245 13.44 5.92 -17.30
N ARG A 246 13.00 6.12 -16.05
CA ARG A 246 12.94 7.44 -15.41
C ARG A 246 14.30 7.92 -14.89
N TYR A 247 15.16 7.02 -14.43
CA TYR A 247 16.47 7.37 -13.90
C TYR A 247 17.57 7.45 -14.96
N GLY A 248 17.27 7.16 -16.23
CA GLY A 248 18.25 7.21 -17.31
C GLY A 248 19.45 6.28 -17.05
N LEU A 249 19.22 5.24 -16.25
CA LEU A 249 20.22 4.28 -15.83
C LEU A 249 20.37 3.28 -16.98
N ASP A 250 21.37 3.51 -17.84
CA ASP A 250 21.91 2.53 -18.81
C ASP A 250 22.69 1.42 -18.08
N VAL A 251 22.07 0.89 -17.03
CA VAL A 251 22.71 -0.05 -16.13
C VAL A 251 22.46 -1.44 -16.67
N SER A 252 23.52 -2.07 -17.15
CA SER A 252 23.50 -3.40 -17.74
C SER A 252 23.95 -4.44 -16.71
N GLY A 253 23.21 -5.54 -16.62
CA GLY A 253 23.59 -6.72 -15.82
C GLY A 253 23.43 -6.55 -14.30
N ASP A 254 24.55 -6.60 -13.57
CA ASP A 254 24.58 -6.83 -12.12
C ASP A 254 24.14 -5.62 -11.28
N GLU A 255 24.41 -4.40 -11.73
CA GLU A 255 24.00 -3.18 -11.02
C GLU A 255 22.48 -2.91 -11.13
N ALA A 256 21.85 -3.29 -12.26
CA ALA A 256 20.40 -3.20 -12.43
C ALA A 256 19.70 -4.26 -11.58
N PHE A 257 20.30 -5.45 -11.49
CA PHE A 257 19.83 -6.52 -10.61
C PHE A 257 20.00 -6.15 -9.12
N TYR A 258 21.11 -5.51 -8.75
CA TYR A 258 21.30 -4.94 -7.41
C TYR A 258 20.22 -3.91 -7.08
N THR A 259 20.00 -2.94 -7.98
CA THR A 259 19.00 -1.88 -7.79
C THR A 259 17.58 -2.45 -7.71
N PHE A 260 17.27 -3.46 -8.54
CA PHE A 260 16.01 -4.19 -8.47
C PHE A 260 15.81 -4.87 -7.12
N LEU A 261 16.80 -5.65 -6.68
CA LEU A 261 16.76 -6.37 -5.41
C LEU A 261 16.67 -5.40 -4.24
N TYR A 262 17.42 -4.30 -4.27
CA TYR A 262 17.43 -3.29 -3.22
C TYR A 262 16.07 -2.59 -3.09
N LEU A 263 15.49 -2.10 -4.19
CA LEU A 263 14.19 -1.42 -4.18
C LEU A 263 13.03 -2.38 -3.87
N THR A 264 13.10 -3.61 -4.39
CA THR A 264 12.10 -4.64 -4.11
C THR A 264 12.16 -5.06 -2.65
N ARG A 265 13.37 -5.24 -2.10
CA ARG A 265 13.56 -5.49 -0.67
C ARG A 265 12.95 -4.36 0.15
N ASP A 266 13.27 -3.10 -0.11
CA ASP A 266 12.76 -1.97 0.67
C ASP A 266 11.22 -1.93 0.72
N THR A 267 10.56 -2.36 -0.36
CA THR A 267 9.10 -2.47 -0.44
C THR A 267 8.53 -3.65 0.36
N PHE A 268 9.23 -4.79 0.40
CA PHE A 268 8.77 -6.04 1.01
C PHE A 268 9.53 -6.40 2.31
N SER A 269 10.19 -5.42 2.95
CA SER A 269 11.04 -5.62 4.12
C SER A 269 10.75 -4.67 5.29
N PRO A 270 9.52 -4.60 5.83
CA PRO A 270 9.26 -3.85 7.06
C PRO A 270 10.01 -4.44 8.27
N TRP A 271 10.43 -5.70 8.20
CA TRP A 271 11.18 -6.37 9.27
C TRP A 271 12.60 -5.81 9.42
N GLU A 272 13.27 -5.38 8.35
CA GLU A 272 14.57 -4.69 8.42
C GLU A 272 14.39 -3.29 9.01
N ASN A 273 13.32 -2.58 8.63
CA ASN A 273 12.95 -1.31 9.25
C ASN A 273 12.62 -1.47 10.75
N LEU A 274 11.91 -2.53 11.13
CA LEU A 274 11.63 -2.84 12.53
C LEU A 274 12.91 -3.21 13.28
N ALA A 275 13.83 -3.95 12.66
CA ALA A 275 15.12 -4.27 13.26
C ALA A 275 15.99 -3.01 13.43
N LEU A 276 15.97 -2.07 12.47
CA LEU A 276 16.62 -0.76 12.57
C LEU A 276 16.03 0.10 13.71
N LEU A 277 14.70 0.07 13.88
CA LEU A 277 14.02 0.74 14.99
C LEU A 277 14.41 0.13 16.33
N LEU A 278 14.48 -1.20 16.44
CA LEU A 278 14.93 -1.88 17.64
C LEU A 278 16.41 -1.58 17.94
N GLN A 279 17.27 -1.52 16.91
CA GLN A 279 18.68 -1.17 17.08
C GLN A 279 18.87 0.27 17.58
N ASN A 280 18.03 1.20 17.12
CA ASN A 280 18.13 2.61 17.50
C ASN A 280 17.15 2.99 18.61
N TYR A 281 16.56 2.02 19.32
CA TYR A 281 15.52 2.27 20.32
C TYR A 281 15.97 3.28 21.39
N ASP A 282 17.23 3.21 21.83
CA ASP A 282 17.81 4.12 22.83
C ASP A 282 17.94 5.58 22.34
N LYS A 283 17.77 5.82 21.03
CA LYS A 283 17.82 7.14 20.38
C LYS A 283 16.44 7.66 19.98
N ILE A 284 15.38 6.90 20.23
CA ILE A 284 14.02 7.29 19.87
C ILE A 284 13.39 8.08 21.01
N ASP A 285 13.29 9.40 20.83
CA ASP A 285 12.49 10.24 21.69
C ASP A 285 11.00 10.11 21.34
N PHE A 286 10.20 9.66 22.30
CA PHE A 286 8.76 9.57 22.15
C PHE A 286 8.14 10.97 22.04
N GLN A 287 7.76 11.37 20.81
CA GLN A 287 7.06 12.65 20.56
C GLN A 287 5.58 12.66 21.02
N GLY A 288 5.14 11.66 21.79
CA GLY A 288 3.76 11.54 22.28
C GLY A 288 2.72 11.41 21.17
N LEU A 289 1.53 11.97 21.38
CA LEU A 289 0.43 11.99 20.39
C LEU A 289 0.59 13.12 19.34
N ALA A 290 1.65 13.93 19.43
CA ALA A 290 1.87 15.06 18.53
C ALA A 290 1.90 14.66 17.04
N PRO A 291 2.48 13.51 16.62
CA PRO A 291 2.44 13.06 15.23
C PRO A 291 1.03 12.75 14.72
N ILE A 292 0.15 12.22 15.58
CA ILE A 292 -1.24 11.93 15.21
C ILE A 292 -2.00 13.24 15.02
N VAL A 293 -1.87 14.19 15.95
CA VAL A 293 -2.47 15.53 15.81
C VAL A 293 -1.90 16.27 14.59
N ARG A 294 -0.62 16.08 14.29
CA ARG A 294 0.04 16.61 13.09
C ARG A 294 -0.60 16.07 11.81
N ASP A 295 -1.03 14.82 11.73
CA ASP A 295 -1.73 14.31 10.54
C ASP A 295 -3.13 14.93 10.37
N PHE A 296 -3.74 15.41 11.46
CA PHE A 296 -5.04 16.09 11.45
C PHE A 296 -4.96 17.61 11.26
N TYR A 297 -3.77 18.21 11.16
CA TYR A 297 -3.60 19.68 11.07
C TYR A 297 -4.39 20.34 9.92
N VAL A 298 -4.70 19.58 8.87
CA VAL A 298 -5.47 20.05 7.70
C VAL A 298 -6.96 20.23 8.02
N PHE A 299 -7.48 19.55 9.05
CA PHE A 299 -8.88 19.67 9.47
C PHE A 299 -9.07 20.69 10.59
N ILE A 300 -7.97 21.18 11.18
CA ILE A 300 -8.01 22.19 12.23
C ILE A 300 -8.01 23.56 11.55
N PRO A 301 -9.05 24.39 11.72
CA PRO A 301 -9.08 25.74 11.17
C PRO A 301 -7.85 26.53 11.62
N SER A 302 -7.26 27.31 10.72
CA SER A 302 -6.05 28.09 10.98
C SER A 302 -6.20 29.11 12.13
N TRP A 303 -7.43 29.51 12.47
CA TRP A 303 -7.70 30.34 13.66
C TRP A 303 -7.48 29.57 14.97
N LEU A 304 -7.71 28.25 14.96
CA LEU A 304 -7.72 27.40 16.15
C LEU A 304 -6.31 26.85 16.44
N TRP A 305 -5.40 26.98 15.46
CA TRP A 305 -4.01 26.54 15.58
C TRP A 305 -3.04 27.48 14.83
N PRO A 306 -2.75 28.67 15.40
CA PRO A 306 -1.93 29.69 14.74
C PRO A 306 -0.45 29.28 14.56
N GLY A 307 0.08 28.44 15.45
CA GLY A 307 1.49 28.02 15.49
C GLY A 307 1.85 26.74 14.71
N GLY A 308 0.92 26.13 13.97
CA GLY A 308 1.19 24.85 13.28
C GLY A 308 2.06 24.95 12.04
N ARG A 309 2.40 26.16 11.60
CA ARG A 309 3.23 26.39 10.41
C ARG A 309 4.73 26.52 10.71
N THR A 310 5.11 26.71 11.97
CA THR A 310 6.50 27.04 12.36
C THR A 310 7.37 25.83 12.74
N TRP A 311 6.85 24.61 12.61
CA TRP A 311 7.57 23.38 12.95
C TRP A 311 7.94 22.53 11.72
N CYS A 312 7.87 23.11 10.52
CA CYS A 312 8.39 22.53 9.27
C CYS A 312 9.81 23.02 9.00
#